data_AF-A0A2H9PUS7-F1
#
_entry.id   AF-A0A2H9PUS7-F1
#
_cell.length_a   1.000
_cell.length_b   1.000
_cell.length_c   1.000
_cell.angle_alpha   90.00
_cell.angle_beta   90.00
_cell.angle_gamma   90.00
#
_symmetry.space_group_name_H-M   'P 1'
#
loop_
_entity.id
_entity.type
_entity.pdbx_description
1 polymer ?
#
loop_
_entity_poly.entity_id
_entity_poly.type
_entity_poly.pdbx_seq_one_letter_code
_entity_poly.pdbx_strand_id
1 'polypeptide(L)' 'MHMARNKQTSRKKRLAKAGTQTRWAPFWTVPKCYGTGRAVHPGRHTHVKRNWRRIKTQA' A
#
# COMPACT_ATOMS: atom_id res chain seq x y z
N MET A 1 -25.62 -4.38 -9.61
CA MET A 1 -24.98 -4.06 -8.31
C MET A 1 -25.20 -2.59 -7.99
N HIS A 2 -26.00 -2.25 -6.99
CA HIS A 2 -26.20 -0.86 -6.58
C HIS A 2 -25.05 -0.43 -5.65
N MET A 3 -24.09 0.34 -6.17
CA MET A 3 -23.03 0.92 -5.35
C MET A 3 -23.64 2.03 -4.51
N ALA A 4 -23.62 1.87 -3.18
CA ALA A 4 -24.02 2.94 -2.28
C ALA A 4 -23.16 4.19 -2.56
N ARG A 5 -23.80 5.26 -3.04
CA ARG A 5 -23.16 6.56 -3.32
C ARG A 5 -22.47 7.11 -2.06
N ASN A 6 -23.09 6.90 -0.90
CA ASN A 6 -22.58 7.32 0.40
C ASN A 6 -21.96 6.15 1.16
N LYS A 7 -20.69 6.29 1.53
CA LYS A 7 -19.95 5.33 2.37
C LYS A 7 -19.75 5.90 3.76
N GLN A 8 -19.89 5.06 4.78
CA GLN A 8 -19.55 5.41 6.16
C GLN A 8 -18.09 5.90 6.26
N THR A 9 -17.82 6.84 7.16
CA THR A 9 -16.50 7.44 7.35
C THR A 9 -15.44 6.41 7.73
N SER A 10 -15.77 5.43 8.58
CA SER A 10 -14.92 4.28 8.93
C SER A 10 -14.48 3.50 7.69
N ARG A 11 -15.42 3.17 6.81
CA ARG A 11 -15.17 2.49 5.54
C ARG A 11 -14.29 3.33 4.61
N LYS A 12 -14.53 4.63 4.51
CA LYS A 12 -13.68 5.55 3.71
C LYS A 12 -12.23 5.55 4.20
N LYS A 13 -12.00 5.61 5.52
CA LYS A 13 -10.64 5.55 6.11
C LYS A 13 -9.93 4.23 5.78
N ARG A 14 -10.62 3.09 5.90
CA ARG A 14 -10.06 1.77 5.54
C ARG A 14 -9.70 1.70 4.06
N LEU A 15 -10.58 2.17 3.18
CA LEU A 15 -10.33 2.20 1.73
C LEU A 15 -9.17 3.14 1.37
N ALA A 16 -9.04 4.30 2.02
CA ALA A 16 -7.92 5.21 1.82
C ALA A 16 -6.59 4.55 2.20
N LYS A 17 -6.52 3.87 3.35
CA LYS A 17 -5.34 3.08 3.77
C LYS A 17 -5.03 1.96 2.78
N ALA A 18 -6.03 1.22 2.30
CA ALA A 18 -5.84 0.18 1.29
C ALA A 18 -5.36 0.74 -0.07
N GLY A 19 -5.67 2.01 -0.36
CA GLY A 19 -5.19 2.75 -1.53
C GLY A 19 -3.70 3.11 -1.43
N THR A 20 -3.17 3.41 -0.25
CA THR A 20 -1.74 3.73 -0.08
C THR A 20 -0.86 2.49 -0.20
N GLN A 21 -1.36 1.32 0.19
CA GLN A 21 -0.66 0.03 0.15
C GLN A 21 -0.43 -0.56 -1.26
N THR A 22 -0.82 0.14 -2.32
CA THR A 22 -0.51 -0.28 -3.71
C THR A 22 0.91 0.12 -4.14
N ARG A 23 1.49 1.10 -3.45
CA ARG A 23 2.81 1.67 -3.74
C ARG A 23 3.92 0.85 -3.07
N TRP A 24 5.11 0.89 -3.66
CA TRP A 24 6.33 0.40 -3.00
C TRP A 24 6.73 1.29 -1.84
N ALA A 25 7.58 0.75 -0.96
CA ALA A 25 8.33 1.55 -0.02
C ALA A 25 9.12 2.65 -0.77
N PRO A 26 9.27 3.85 -0.20
CA PRO A 26 10.03 4.92 -0.84
C PRO A 26 11.51 4.56 -1.00
N PHE A 27 12.15 5.02 -2.08
CA PHE A 27 13.58 4.75 -2.31
C PHE A 27 14.47 5.22 -1.14
N TRP A 28 14.16 6.37 -0.53
CA TRP A 28 14.93 6.91 0.61
C TRP A 28 14.92 6.00 1.84
N THR A 29 14.05 5.00 1.92
CA THR A 29 14.06 4.02 3.02
C THR A 29 15.17 2.98 2.87
N VAL A 30 15.66 2.74 1.64
CA VAL A 30 16.76 1.79 1.36
C VAL A 30 18.01 2.11 2.19
N PRO A 31 18.56 3.35 2.18
CA PRO A 31 19.75 3.65 2.98
C PRO A 31 19.49 3.57 4.49
N LYS A 32 18.26 3.79 4.96
CA LYS A 32 17.91 3.67 6.39
C LYS A 32 17.86 2.22 6.86
N CYS A 33 17.37 1.30 6.02
CA CYS A 33 17.24 -0.11 6.36
C CYS A 33 18.54 -0.89 6.16
N TYR A 34 19.29 -0.59 5.10
CA TYR A 34 20.43 -1.41 4.69
C TYR A 34 21.79 -0.68 4.75
N GLY A 35 21.81 0.60 5.08
CA GLY A 35 23.01 1.43 4.98
C GLY A 35 23.23 2.03 3.59
N THR A 36 24.15 2.97 3.50
CA THR A 36 24.48 3.68 2.25
C THR A 36 25.22 2.76 1.27
N GLY A 37 25.09 3.05 -0.04
CA GLY A 37 25.82 2.35 -1.10
C GLY A 37 25.25 1.00 -1.56
N ARG A 38 24.17 0.50 -0.94
CA ARG A 38 23.53 -0.76 -1.36
C ARG A 38 22.48 -0.54 -2.46
N ALA A 39 22.64 -1.23 -3.58
CA ALA A 39 21.69 -1.23 -4.70
C ALA A 39 20.50 -2.20 -4.45
N VAL A 40 19.75 -1.99 -3.36
CA VAL A 40 18.57 -2.81 -3.03
C VAL A 40 17.31 -2.10 -3.49
N HIS A 41 16.47 -2.80 -4.27
CA HIS A 41 15.17 -2.29 -4.69
C HIS A 41 14.19 -2.23 -3.50
N PRO A 42 13.44 -1.14 -3.28
CA PRO A 42 12.58 -0.98 -2.10
C PRO A 42 11.44 -2.00 -1.99
N GLY A 43 11.11 -2.66 -3.10
CA GLY A 43 10.21 -3.82 -3.10
C GLY A 43 10.68 -4.95 -2.18
N ARG A 44 11.98 -5.05 -1.86
CA ARG A 44 12.53 -6.10 -0.99
C ARG A 44 12.05 -6.01 0.46
N HIS A 45 11.88 -4.80 0.99
CA HIS A 45 11.36 -4.54 2.34
C HIS A 45 9.97 -3.90 2.36
N THR A 46 9.28 -3.85 1.21
CA THR A 46 7.87 -3.47 1.18
C THR A 46 7.05 -4.60 1.81
N HIS A 47 6.59 -4.43 3.05
CA HIS A 47 5.80 -5.45 3.75
C HIS A 47 4.46 -5.77 3.07
N VAL A 48 3.77 -4.75 2.56
CA VAL A 48 2.45 -4.91 1.93
C VAL A 48 2.44 -4.23 0.58
N LYS A 49 2.26 -5.01 -0.49
CA LYS A 49 2.03 -4.51 -1.85
C LYS A 49 0.74 -5.10 -2.40
N ARG A 50 -0.34 -4.32 -2.35
CA ARG A 50 -1.67 -4.77 -2.76
C ARG A 50 -1.86 -4.68 -4.26
N ASN A 51 -2.48 -5.71 -4.84
CA ASN A 51 -2.98 -5.71 -6.22
C ASN A 51 -4.50 -5.87 -6.23
N TRP A 52 -5.22 -4.94 -6.86
CA TRP A 52 -6.69 -4.90 -6.90
C TRP A 52 -7.35 -6.03 -7.70
N ARG A 53 -6.62 -6.61 -8.67
CA ARG A 53 -7.11 -7.76 -9.44
C ARG A 53 -6.95 -9.05 -8.65
N ARG A 54 -5.84 -9.20 -7.94
CA ARG A 54 -5.49 -10.44 -7.21
C ARG A 54 -6.10 -10.53 -5.82
N ILE A 55 -6.14 -9.42 -5.07
CA ILE A 55 -6.61 -9.39 -3.68
C ILE A 55 -7.75 -8.38 -3.53
N LYS A 56 -8.93 -8.86 -3.15
CA LYS A 56 -10.11 -8.03 -2.89
C LYS A 56 -10.06 -7.45 -1.48
N THR A 57 -10.42 -6.17 -1.36
CA THR A 57 -10.44 -5.48 -0.07
C THR A 57 -11.74 -5.78 0.66
N GLN A 58 -11.65 -6.30 1.90
CA GLN A 58 -12.81 -6.61 2.76
C GLN A 58 -13.33 -5.38 3.53
N ALA A 59 -13.15 -4.16 2.98
CA ALA A 59 -13.38 -2.89 3.68
C ALA A 59 -14.78 -2.29 3.46
#